data_AF-Q54GZ1-F1
#
_entry.id   AF-Q54GZ1-F1
#
_cell.length_a   1.000
_cell.length_b   1.000
_cell.length_c   1.000
_cell.angle_alpha   90.00
_cell.angle_beta   90.00
_cell.angle_gamma   90.00
#
_symmetry.space_group_name_H-M   'P 1'
#
loop_
_entity.id
_entity.type
_entity.pdbx_description
1 polymer ?
#
loop_
_entity_poly.entity_id
_entity_poly.type
_entity_poly.pdbx_seq_one_letter_code
_entity_poly.pdbx_strand_id
1 'polypeptide(L)'
;MAPNHNKINNIDSNKKCTLHPNKDIVFFCLDCKLIPCCIQCTSSKGEHHDHKTDPLESTSNILSLMNNFKDDVHQKVIKRIEINETILKQSNDKYNEIQSQFDINNNSLKKEIKKIHDIISIVELDIQKQLETTFENNTLINTIITSSINNDNQILSTIIIIIIIIIIIIIIIIIIIILINHNLKKDQ
;
A
#
# COMPACT_ATOMS: atom_id res chain seq x y z
N MET A 1 -82.54 0.47 6.48
CA MET A 1 -81.74 0.92 5.32
C MET A 1 -80.75 -0.18 4.98
N ALA A 2 -80.73 -0.59 3.72
CA ALA A 2 -80.44 -1.96 3.26
C ALA A 2 -78.97 -2.40 3.34
N PRO A 3 -78.68 -3.70 3.53
CA PRO A 3 -77.37 -4.28 3.28
C PRO A 3 -77.19 -4.52 1.77
N ASN A 4 -76.04 -4.11 1.26
CA ASN A 4 -75.63 -4.19 -0.14
C ASN A 4 -75.26 -5.65 -0.49
N HIS A 5 -75.98 -6.25 -1.45
CA HIS A 5 -75.69 -7.59 -1.97
C HIS A 5 -74.42 -7.57 -2.83
N ASN A 6 -73.26 -7.75 -2.21
CA ASN A 6 -72.03 -8.08 -2.92
C ASN A 6 -72.07 -9.55 -3.36
N LYS A 7 -72.44 -9.74 -4.63
CA LYS A 7 -72.41 -11.00 -5.36
C LYS A 7 -70.95 -11.49 -5.46
N ILE A 8 -70.55 -12.38 -4.55
CA ILE A 8 -69.27 -13.10 -4.60
C ILE A 8 -69.35 -14.07 -5.78
N ASN A 9 -68.96 -13.61 -6.97
CA ASN A 9 -68.66 -14.47 -8.11
C ASN A 9 -67.30 -15.14 -7.84
N ASN A 10 -67.31 -16.17 -6.99
CA ASN A 10 -66.16 -17.04 -6.75
C ASN A 10 -65.98 -17.98 -7.98
N ILE A 11 -65.58 -17.41 -9.11
CA ILE A 11 -65.13 -18.21 -10.25
C ILE A 11 -63.68 -18.55 -9.97
N ASP A 12 -63.39 -19.85 -9.81
CA ASP A 12 -62.07 -20.49 -9.67
C ASP A 12 -61.18 -20.10 -10.87
N SER A 13 -60.69 -18.85 -10.89
CA SER A 13 -59.85 -18.29 -11.96
C SER A 13 -58.49 -18.98 -12.06
N ASN A 14 -58.14 -19.79 -11.06
CA ASN A 14 -56.83 -20.39 -10.92
C ASN A 14 -56.62 -21.62 -11.82
N LYS A 15 -57.70 -22.13 -12.44
CA LYS A 15 -57.62 -23.27 -13.37
C LYS A 15 -57.79 -22.87 -14.83
N LYS A 16 -57.86 -21.58 -15.16
CA LYS A 16 -58.02 -21.16 -16.56
C LYS A 16 -56.70 -21.27 -17.31
N CYS A 17 -56.78 -21.74 -18.56
CA CYS A 17 -55.63 -21.78 -19.43
C CYS A 17 -55.22 -20.36 -19.83
N THR A 18 -53.94 -20.03 -19.69
CA THR A 18 -53.40 -18.71 -20.06
C THR A 18 -53.63 -18.36 -21.52
N LEU A 19 -53.55 -19.35 -22.42
CA LEU A 19 -53.77 -19.17 -23.86
C LEU A 19 -55.25 -19.22 -24.24
N HIS A 20 -56.08 -19.85 -23.42
CA HIS A 20 -57.52 -20.01 -23.65
C HIS A 20 -58.29 -19.67 -22.36
N PRO A 21 -58.46 -18.37 -22.02
CA PRO A 21 -58.98 -17.95 -20.72
C PRO A 21 -60.40 -18.48 -20.40
N ASN A 22 -61.15 -18.86 -21.42
CA ASN A 22 -62.49 -19.43 -21.30
C ASN A 22 -62.51 -20.97 -21.12
N LYS A 23 -61.34 -21.61 -21.02
CA LYS A 23 -61.20 -23.07 -20.90
C LYS A 23 -60.40 -23.42 -19.65
N ASP A 24 -60.88 -24.42 -18.92
CA ASP A 24 -60.17 -24.98 -17.78
C ASP A 24 -59.00 -25.85 -18.23
N ILE A 25 -57.89 -25.78 -17.50
CA ILE A 25 -56.76 -26.70 -17.55
C ILE A 25 -57.27 -28.04 -17.03
N VAL A 26 -57.14 -29.08 -17.85
CA VAL A 26 -57.69 -30.42 -17.58
C VAL A 26 -56.67 -31.53 -17.81
N PHE A 27 -55.54 -31.24 -18.46
CA PHE A 27 -54.51 -32.22 -18.78
C PHE A 27 -53.13 -31.72 -18.36
N PHE A 28 -52.21 -32.67 -18.18
CA PHE A 28 -50.79 -32.47 -18.29
C PHE A 28 -50.30 -32.99 -19.63
N CYS A 29 -49.48 -32.20 -20.33
CA CYS A 29 -48.79 -32.63 -21.53
C CYS A 29 -47.52 -33.40 -21.16
N LEU A 30 -47.50 -34.71 -21.39
CA LEU A 30 -46.40 -35.60 -21.02
C LEU A 30 -45.14 -35.30 -21.82
N ASP A 31 -45.30 -35.01 -23.11
CA ASP A 31 -44.19 -34.71 -24.02
C ASP A 31 -43.58 -33.33 -23.76
N CYS A 32 -44.29 -32.48 -23.00
CA CYS A 32 -43.82 -31.16 -22.58
C CYS A 32 -43.50 -31.09 -21.09
N LYS A 33 -42.97 -32.16 -20.49
CA LYS A 33 -42.54 -32.17 -19.07
C LYS A 33 -43.66 -31.78 -18.10
N LEU A 34 -44.86 -32.33 -18.32
CA LEU A 34 -46.05 -32.11 -17.48
C LEU A 34 -46.54 -30.64 -17.48
N ILE A 35 -46.42 -29.93 -18.59
CA ILE A 35 -47.04 -28.60 -18.73
C ILE A 35 -48.57 -28.75 -18.64
N PRO A 36 -49.26 -28.01 -17.74
CA PRO A 36 -50.71 -28.04 -17.65
C PRO A 36 -51.36 -27.37 -18.88
N CYS A 37 -52.35 -28.03 -19.49
CA CYS A 37 -53.01 -27.54 -20.68
C CYS A 37 -54.53 -27.82 -20.68
N CYS A 38 -55.28 -27.03 -21.46
CA CYS A 38 -56.71 -27.25 -21.68
C CYS A 38 -56.96 -28.04 -22.97
N ILE A 39 -58.21 -28.49 -23.17
CA ILE A 39 -58.65 -29.22 -24.37
C ILE A 39 -58.33 -28.48 -25.69
N GLN A 40 -58.32 -27.15 -25.69
CA GLN A 40 -58.04 -26.37 -26.89
C GLN A 40 -56.54 -26.40 -27.23
N CYS A 41 -55.65 -26.45 -26.23
CA CYS A 41 -54.21 -26.61 -26.44
C CYS A 41 -53.85 -27.95 -27.08
N THR A 42 -54.65 -28.99 -26.89
CA THR A 42 -54.41 -30.34 -27.45
C THR A 42 -55.19 -30.59 -28.74
N SER A 43 -55.98 -29.62 -29.19
CA SER A 43 -56.74 -29.71 -30.44
C SER A 43 -55.80 -29.71 -31.66
N SER A 44 -56.32 -30.02 -32.85
CA SER A 44 -55.55 -30.01 -34.10
C SER A 44 -54.90 -28.66 -34.46
N LYS A 45 -55.28 -27.58 -33.78
CA LYS A 45 -54.71 -26.24 -33.94
C LYS A 45 -53.93 -25.76 -32.72
N GLY A 46 -53.78 -26.59 -31.70
CA GLY A 46 -53.14 -26.23 -30.43
C GLY A 46 -51.66 -26.58 -30.37
N GLU A 47 -50.93 -25.89 -29.50
CA GLU A 47 -49.48 -26.05 -29.25
C GLU A 47 -49.08 -27.45 -28.75
N HIS A 48 -50.05 -28.26 -28.31
CA HIS A 48 -49.85 -29.63 -27.82
C HIS A 48 -50.64 -30.64 -28.65
N HIS A 49 -50.91 -30.32 -29.92
CA HIS A 49 -51.50 -31.26 -30.85
C HIS A 49 -50.63 -32.53 -30.95
N ASP A 50 -51.27 -33.70 -30.88
CA ASP A 50 -50.65 -35.02 -30.96
C ASP A 50 -49.65 -35.37 -29.84
N HIS A 51 -49.46 -34.48 -28.86
CA HIS A 51 -48.71 -34.82 -27.66
C HIS A 51 -49.53 -35.75 -26.77
N LYS A 52 -48.85 -36.68 -26.10
CA LYS A 52 -49.47 -37.51 -25.07
C LYS A 52 -49.90 -36.64 -23.90
N THR A 53 -51.10 -36.90 -23.41
CA THR A 53 -51.66 -36.19 -22.26
C THR A 53 -52.18 -37.15 -21.20
N ASP A 54 -52.07 -36.70 -19.96
CA ASP A 54 -52.73 -37.33 -18.82
C ASP A 54 -53.76 -36.36 -18.23
N PRO A 55 -54.92 -36.83 -17.74
CA PRO A 55 -55.82 -36.01 -16.94
C PRO A 55 -55.07 -35.36 -15.77
N LEU A 56 -55.47 -34.15 -15.39
CA LEU A 56 -54.92 -33.45 -14.23
C LEU A 56 -55.09 -34.28 -12.94
N GLU A 57 -56.11 -35.15 -12.92
CA GLU A 57 -56.43 -36.09 -11.84
C GLU A 57 -55.47 -37.31 -11.78
N SER A 58 -54.59 -37.47 -12.78
CA SER A 58 -53.58 -38.54 -12.82
C SER A 58 -52.56 -38.35 -11.70
N THR A 59 -52.70 -39.15 -10.63
CA THR A 59 -51.88 -39.04 -9.43
C THR A 59 -50.45 -39.53 -9.65
N SER A 60 -50.20 -40.46 -10.57
CA SER A 60 -48.88 -41.06 -10.79
C SER A 60 -47.83 -40.05 -11.25
N ASN A 61 -48.17 -39.20 -12.21
CA ASN A 61 -47.27 -38.19 -12.76
C ASN A 61 -47.03 -37.04 -11.76
N ILE A 62 -48.07 -36.60 -11.05
CA ILE A 62 -47.93 -35.61 -9.97
C ILE A 62 -47.03 -36.17 -8.86
N LEU A 63 -47.27 -37.40 -8.40
CA LEU A 63 -46.46 -38.05 -7.37
C LEU A 63 -45.01 -38.21 -7.83
N SER A 64 -44.78 -38.61 -9.08
CA SER A 64 -43.44 -38.71 -9.66
C SER A 64 -42.71 -37.37 -9.66
N LEU A 65 -43.38 -36.28 -10.08
CA LEU A 65 -42.83 -34.93 -10.05
C LEU A 65 -42.52 -34.46 -8.62
N MET A 66 -43.45 -34.67 -7.69
CA MET A 66 -43.29 -34.31 -6.28
C MET A 66 -42.13 -35.08 -5.63
N ASN A 67 -42.01 -36.38 -5.91
CA ASN A 67 -40.92 -37.21 -5.40
C ASN A 67 -39.58 -36.80 -6.02
N ASN A 68 -39.52 -36.54 -7.34
CA ASN A 68 -38.30 -36.03 -7.98
C ASN A 68 -37.85 -34.70 -7.36
N PHE A 69 -38.79 -33.78 -7.15
CA PHE A 69 -38.48 -32.51 -6.49
C PHE A 69 -37.97 -32.72 -5.07
N LYS A 70 -38.66 -33.53 -4.27
CA LYS A 70 -38.35 -33.74 -2.84
C LYS A 70 -37.04 -34.50 -2.63
N ASP A 71 -36.84 -35.58 -3.39
CA ASP A 71 -35.79 -36.56 -3.12
C ASP A 71 -34.51 -36.26 -3.90
N ASP A 72 -34.61 -35.54 -5.03
CA ASP A 72 -33.44 -35.17 -5.84
C ASP A 72 -33.16 -33.66 -5.81
N VAL A 73 -34.05 -32.85 -6.38
CA VAL A 73 -33.79 -31.41 -6.58
C VAL A 73 -33.59 -30.69 -5.25
N HIS A 74 -34.50 -30.88 -4.30
CA HIS A 74 -34.47 -30.26 -2.99
C HIS A 74 -33.22 -30.66 -2.20
N GLN A 75 -32.87 -31.95 -2.20
CA GLN A 75 -31.66 -32.44 -1.52
C GLN A 75 -30.38 -31.87 -2.13
N LYS A 76 -30.30 -31.78 -3.47
CA LYS A 76 -29.16 -31.16 -4.16
C LYS A 76 -29.02 -29.68 -3.82
N VAL A 77 -30.13 -28.95 -3.71
CA VAL A 77 -30.12 -27.53 -3.31
C VAL A 77 -29.64 -27.36 -1.88
N ILE A 78 -30.15 -28.14 -0.92
CA ILE A 78 -29.69 -28.12 0.48
C ILE A 78 -28.19 -28.40 0.56
N LYS A 79 -27.73 -29.49 -0.08
CA LYS A 79 -26.31 -29.85 -0.11
C LYS A 79 -25.45 -28.74 -0.70
N ARG A 80 -25.94 -28.04 -1.73
CA ARG A 80 -25.21 -26.91 -2.34
C ARG A 80 -25.11 -25.71 -1.39
N ILE A 81 -26.16 -25.43 -0.61
CA ILE A 81 -26.15 -24.38 0.42
C ILE A 81 -25.10 -24.71 1.49
N GLU A 82 -25.12 -25.92 2.05
CA GLU A 82 -24.16 -26.36 3.08
C GLU A 82 -22.70 -26.31 2.59
N ILE A 83 -22.44 -26.72 1.34
CA ILE A 83 -21.11 -26.62 0.72
C ILE A 83 -20.68 -25.16 0.59
N ASN A 84 -21.58 -24.28 0.15
CA ASN A 84 -21.26 -22.86 -0.01
C ASN A 84 -20.97 -22.19 1.35
N GLU A 85 -21.71 -22.53 2.40
CA GLU A 85 -21.45 -22.06 3.77
C GLU A 85 -20.07 -22.50 4.27
N THR A 86 -19.70 -23.76 4.01
CA THR A 86 -18.37 -24.29 4.35
C THR A 86 -17.25 -23.55 3.60
N ILE A 87 -17.41 -23.34 2.29
CA ILE A 87 -16.44 -22.59 1.46
C ILE A 87 -16.31 -21.15 1.96
N LEU A 88 -17.44 -20.49 2.28
CA LEU A 88 -17.44 -19.12 2.78
C LEU A 88 -16.66 -19.02 4.10
N LYS A 89 -16.90 -19.96 5.03
CA LYS A 89 -16.16 -20.02 6.30
C LYS A 89 -14.67 -20.21 6.06
N GLN A 90 -14.26 -21.18 5.23
CA GLN A 90 -12.85 -21.42 4.91
C GLN A 90 -12.18 -20.22 4.25
N SER A 91 -12.90 -19.52 3.34
CA SER A 91 -12.42 -18.31 2.69
C SER A 91 -12.18 -17.18 3.70
N ASN A 92 -13.12 -16.97 4.63
CA ASN A 92 -12.99 -15.95 5.68
C ASN A 92 -11.84 -16.29 6.64
N ASP A 93 -11.73 -17.55 7.07
CA ASP A 93 -10.64 -18.02 7.93
C ASP A 93 -9.27 -17.77 7.25
N LYS A 94 -9.16 -18.06 5.94
CA LYS A 94 -7.92 -17.81 5.18
C LYS A 94 -7.61 -16.33 5.00
N TYR A 95 -8.63 -15.51 4.74
CA TYR A 95 -8.48 -14.06 4.64
C TYR A 95 -7.94 -13.46 5.94
N ASN A 96 -8.50 -13.86 7.09
CA ASN A 96 -8.07 -13.40 8.41
C ASN A 96 -6.62 -13.81 8.72
N GLU A 97 -6.20 -15.02 8.31
CA GLU A 97 -4.81 -15.46 8.44
C GLU A 97 -3.87 -14.57 7.62
N ILE A 98 -4.23 -14.28 6.35
CA ILE A 98 -3.44 -13.40 5.47
C ILE A 98 -3.33 -11.99 6.06
N GLN A 99 -4.44 -11.45 6.58
CA GLN A 99 -4.48 -10.13 7.20
C GLN A 99 -3.56 -10.06 8.43
N SER A 100 -3.62 -11.06 9.32
CA SER A 100 -2.75 -11.15 10.49
C SER A 100 -1.27 -11.23 10.10
N GLN A 101 -0.93 -12.05 9.09
CA GLN A 101 0.44 -12.14 8.59
C GLN A 101 0.93 -10.82 7.99
N PHE A 102 0.07 -10.11 7.25
CA PHE A 102 0.40 -8.78 6.73
C PHE A 102 0.72 -7.80 7.86
N ASP A 103 -0.12 -7.74 8.90
CA ASP A 103 0.08 -6.82 10.03
C ASP A 103 1.37 -7.14 10.81
N ILE A 104 1.63 -8.44 11.08
CA ILE A 104 2.86 -8.90 11.74
C ILE A 104 4.09 -8.52 10.92
N ASN A 105 4.09 -8.83 9.62
CA ASN A 105 5.22 -8.56 8.74
C ASN A 105 5.48 -7.07 8.57
N ASN A 106 4.42 -6.25 8.44
CA ASN A 106 4.54 -4.81 8.32
C ASN A 106 5.10 -4.18 9.61
N ASN A 107 4.65 -4.63 10.78
CA ASN A 107 5.18 -4.18 12.06
C ASN A 107 6.64 -4.60 12.27
N SER A 108 6.99 -5.83 11.88
CA SER A 108 8.37 -6.33 11.92
C SER A 108 9.27 -5.50 11.00
N LEU A 109 8.85 -5.24 9.76
CA LEU A 109 9.58 -4.42 8.80
C LEU A 109 9.83 -3.01 9.34
N LYS A 110 8.80 -2.34 9.87
CA LYS A 110 8.94 -1.02 10.50
C LYS A 110 9.96 -1.02 11.64
N LYS A 111 9.96 -2.07 12.47
CA LYS A 111 10.91 -2.22 13.58
C LYS A 111 12.34 -2.38 13.08
N GLU A 112 12.58 -3.22 12.06
CA GLU A 112 13.93 -3.39 11.50
C GLU A 112 14.43 -2.13 10.79
N ILE A 113 13.58 -1.45 10.01
CA ILE A 113 13.93 -0.17 9.38
C ILE A 113 14.27 0.89 10.43
N LYS A 114 13.54 0.92 11.56
CA LYS A 114 13.86 1.84 12.67
C LYS A 114 15.27 1.56 13.24
N LYS A 115 15.65 0.30 13.44
CA LYS A 115 17.01 -0.03 13.92
C LYS A 115 18.08 0.44 12.94
N ILE A 116 17.85 0.30 11.63
CA ILE A 116 18.79 0.78 10.60
C ILE A 116 18.92 2.31 10.69
N HIS A 117 17.79 3.02 10.83
CA HIS A 117 17.81 4.47 11.05
C HIS A 117 18.58 4.86 12.31
N ASP A 118 18.37 4.17 13.43
CA ASP A 118 19.07 4.44 14.68
C ASP A 118 20.59 4.26 14.51
N ILE A 119 21.04 3.22 13.79
CA ILE A 119 22.46 3.01 13.46
C ILE A 119 23.01 4.13 12.58
N ILE A 120 22.29 4.51 11.52
CA ILE A 120 22.70 5.59 10.61
C ILE A 120 22.86 6.90 11.39
N SER A 121 21.92 7.23 12.28
CA SER A 121 22.01 8.43 13.11
C SER A 121 23.22 8.43 14.05
N ILE A 122 23.59 7.27 14.62
CA ILE A 122 24.80 7.14 15.44
C ILE A 122 26.05 7.38 14.59
N VAL A 123 26.12 6.77 13.40
CA VAL A 123 27.26 6.93 12.49
C VAL A 123 27.39 8.37 12.01
N GLU A 124 26.27 9.03 11.69
CA GLU A 124 26.24 10.43 11.31
C GLU A 124 26.80 11.33 12.42
N LEU A 125 26.35 11.13 13.66
CA LEU A 125 26.85 11.86 14.83
C LEU A 125 28.34 11.63 15.08
N ASP A 126 28.83 10.39 14.89
CA ASP A 126 30.25 10.08 15.06
C ASP A 126 31.12 10.77 14.01
N ILE A 127 30.69 10.74 12.74
CA ILE A 127 31.37 11.45 11.65
C ILE A 127 31.41 12.97 11.91
N GLN A 128 30.29 13.55 12.36
CA GLN A 128 30.24 14.97 12.72
C GLN A 128 31.25 15.32 13.82
N LYS A 129 31.33 14.53 14.90
CA LYS A 129 32.29 14.72 15.98
C LYS A 129 33.75 14.57 15.52
N GLN A 130 34.03 13.62 14.63
CA GLN A 130 35.37 13.45 14.06
C GLN A 130 35.78 14.67 13.23
N LEU A 131 34.85 15.22 12.44
CA LEU A 131 35.08 16.43 11.66
C LEU A 131 35.32 17.66 12.55
N GLU A 132 34.52 17.82 13.61
CA GLU A 132 34.70 18.89 14.61
C GLU A 132 36.08 18.77 15.29
N THR A 133 36.44 17.59 15.78
CA THR A 133 37.74 17.34 16.42
C THR A 133 38.91 17.63 15.47
N THR A 134 38.79 17.22 14.20
CA THR A 134 39.80 17.49 13.17
C THR A 134 39.94 18.99 12.91
N PHE A 135 38.82 19.71 12.86
CA PHE A 135 38.81 21.16 12.67
C PHE A 135 39.44 21.90 13.85
N GLU A 136 39.14 21.50 15.08
CA GLU A 136 39.75 22.06 16.30
C GLU A 136 41.26 21.84 16.34
N ASN A 137 41.71 20.62 16.03
CA ASN A 137 43.13 20.29 15.93
C ASN A 137 43.84 21.12 14.86
N ASN A 138 43.24 21.25 13.67
CA ASN A 138 43.79 22.07 12.60
C ASN A 138 43.87 23.56 12.99
N THR A 139 42.87 24.05 13.72
CA THR A 139 42.85 25.41 14.27
C THR A 139 43.99 25.61 15.27
N LEU A 140 44.20 24.66 16.19
CA LEU A 140 45.30 24.69 17.15
C LEU A 140 46.67 24.69 16.44
N ILE A 141 46.86 23.80 15.47
CA ILE A 141 48.09 23.72 14.65
C ILE A 141 48.35 25.05 13.94
N ASN A 142 47.32 25.63 13.30
CA ASN A 142 47.42 26.91 12.62
C ASN A 142 47.83 28.04 13.57
N THR A 143 47.26 28.09 14.78
CA THR A 143 47.64 29.07 15.81
C THR A 143 49.10 28.90 16.24
N ILE A 144 49.56 27.66 16.47
CA ILE A 144 50.97 27.38 16.84
C ILE A 144 51.92 27.86 15.72
N ILE A 145 51.65 27.47 14.47
CA ILE A 145 52.47 27.87 13.31
C ILE A 145 52.49 29.40 13.17
N THR A 146 51.32 30.05 13.23
CA THR A 146 51.20 31.51 13.10
C THR A 146 51.97 32.23 14.20
N SER A 147 51.87 31.76 15.45
CA SER A 147 52.60 32.35 16.58
C SER A 147 54.11 32.19 16.42
N SER A 148 54.58 31.01 15.97
CA SER A 148 56.01 30.76 15.73
C SER A 148 56.56 31.69 14.65
N ILE A 149 55.86 31.80 13.51
CA ILE A 149 56.26 32.68 12.40
C ILE A 149 56.29 34.15 12.86
N ASN A 150 55.30 34.59 13.61
CA ASN A 150 55.28 35.96 14.14
C ASN A 150 56.45 36.24 15.09
N ASN A 151 56.79 35.28 15.96
CA ASN A 151 57.95 35.39 16.84
C ASN A 151 59.27 35.44 16.04
N ASP A 152 59.44 34.56 15.07
CA ASP A 152 60.63 34.53 14.21
C ASP A 152 60.79 35.83 13.42
N ASN A 153 59.68 36.38 12.90
CA ASN A 153 59.66 37.67 12.22
C ASN A 153 60.08 38.83 13.14
N GLN A 154 59.68 38.82 14.42
CA GLN A 154 60.12 39.82 15.40
C GLN A 154 61.62 39.72 15.69
N ILE A 155 62.14 38.50 15.86
CA ILE A 155 63.58 38.25 16.06
C ILE A 155 64.37 38.73 14.84
N LEU A 156 63.95 38.34 13.62
CA LEU A 156 64.63 38.74 12.39
C LEU A 156 64.59 40.25 12.18
N SER A 157 63.46 40.90 12.47
CA SER A 157 63.34 42.36 12.42
C SER A 157 64.33 43.04 13.39
N THR A 158 64.50 42.48 14.59
CA THR A 158 65.47 42.97 15.58
C THR A 158 66.91 42.79 15.08
N ILE A 159 67.24 41.64 14.49
CA ILE A 159 68.56 41.37 13.90
C ILE A 159 68.85 42.36 12.76
N ILE A 160 67.88 42.60 11.87
CA ILE A 160 68.01 43.58 10.78
C ILE A 160 68.33 44.97 11.34
N ILE A 161 67.62 45.41 12.39
CA ILE A 161 67.88 46.69 13.06
C ILE A 161 69.31 46.74 13.63
N ILE A 162 69.76 45.68 14.32
CA ILE A 162 71.11 45.60 14.88
C ILE A 162 72.16 45.68 13.76
N ILE A 163 71.99 44.95 12.66
CA ILE A 163 72.89 44.99 11.50
C ILE A 163 72.97 46.41 10.93
N ILE A 164 71.83 47.09 10.76
CA ILE A 164 71.78 48.48 10.30
C ILE A 164 72.58 49.40 11.23
N ILE A 165 72.41 49.27 12.55
CA ILE A 165 73.15 50.05 13.55
C ILE A 165 74.66 49.80 13.44
N ILE A 166 75.08 48.53 13.33
CA ILE A 166 76.50 48.17 13.18
C ILE A 166 77.08 48.80 11.91
N ILE A 167 76.37 48.73 10.78
CA ILE A 167 76.79 49.35 9.51
C ILE A 167 76.96 50.87 9.69
N ILE A 168 76.00 51.56 10.34
CA ILE A 168 76.09 52.99 10.64
C ILE A 168 77.33 53.31 11.48
N ILE A 169 77.59 52.55 12.55
CA ILE A 169 78.77 52.72 13.40
C ILE A 169 80.06 52.56 12.60
N ILE A 170 80.16 51.53 11.75
CA ILE A 170 81.32 51.31 10.89
C ILE A 170 81.54 52.51 9.95
N ILE A 171 80.48 53.02 9.32
CA ILE A 171 80.55 54.21 8.44
C ILE A 171 81.07 55.43 9.23
N ILE A 172 80.56 55.67 10.43
CA ILE A 172 81.01 56.78 11.30
C ILE A 172 82.49 56.64 11.64
N ILE A 173 82.95 55.44 12.03
CA ILE A 173 84.36 55.17 12.34
C ILE A 173 85.24 55.48 11.13
N ILE A 174 84.84 55.01 9.93
CA ILE A 174 85.56 55.29 8.68
C ILE A 174 85.67 56.80 8.43
N ILE A 175 84.58 57.55 8.60
CA ILE A 175 84.58 59.01 8.44
C ILE A 175 85.55 59.67 9.44
N ILE A 176 85.52 59.27 10.71
CA ILE A 176 86.42 59.80 11.76
C ILE A 176 87.88 59.52 11.38
N ILE A 177 88.21 58.31 10.94
CA ILE A 177 89.56 57.94 10.51
C ILE A 177 90.01 58.82 9.33
N ILE A 178 89.14 59.02 8.34
CA ILE A 178 89.41 59.91 7.19
C ILE A 178 89.68 61.34 7.67
N LEU A 179 88.87 61.87 8.59
CA LEU A 179 89.03 63.22 9.15
C LEU A 179 90.34 63.39 9.93
N ILE A 180 90.70 62.41 10.78
CA ILE A 180 91.97 62.40 11.52
C ILE A 180 93.14 62.40 10.55
N ASN A 181 93.12 61.51 9.55
CA ASN A 181 94.17 61.41 8.54
C ASN A 181 94.30 62.70 7.71
N HIS A 182 93.18 63.36 7.40
CA HIS A 182 93.17 64.62 6.69
C HIS A 182 93.75 65.78 7.52
N ASN A 183 93.47 65.82 8.84
CA ASN A 183 94.04 66.82 9.74
C ASN A 183 95.56 66.63 9.93
N LEU A 184 96.04 65.39 10.12
CA LEU A 184 97.47 65.10 10.23
C LEU A 184 98.27 65.50 8.98
N LYS A 185 97.67 65.43 7.78
CA LYS A 185 98.28 65.90 6.53
C LYS A 185 98.35 67.43 6.40
N LYS A 186 97.60 68.19 7.20
CA LYS A 186 97.67 69.66 7.21
C LYS A 186 98.76 70.20 8.15
N ASP A 187 99.19 69.37 9.10
CA ASP A 187 100.23 69.72 10.09
C ASP A 187 101.65 69.28 9.64
N GLN A 188 101.79 68.69 8.43
CA GLN A 188 103.05 68.35 7.76
C GLN A 188 103.32 69.31 6.60
#